data_AF-A0A353R6P8-F1
#
_entry.id   AF-A0A353R6P8-F1
#
_cell.length_a   1.000
_cell.length_b   1.000
_cell.length_c   1.000
_cell.angle_alpha   90.00
_cell.angle_beta   90.00
_cell.angle_gamma   90.00
#
_symmetry.space_group_name_H-M   'P 1'
#
loop_
_entity.id
_entity.type
_entity.pdbx_description
1 polymer ?
#
loop_
_entity_poly.entity_id
_entity_poly.type
_entity_poly.pdbx_seq_one_letter_code
_entity_poly.pdbx_strand_id
1 'polypeptide(L)'
;MTQILSSCGLLCNECEFYSNQCAGCYRVKGAPFWAAEHTAEGICPLFKCAVMDKKYSSCGQCPDLPCELFIRMQDPNTSDEDHQKSLKERV
;
A
#
# COMPACT_ATOMS: atom_id res chain seq x y z
N MET A 1 -9.69 -19.78 2.64
CA MET A 1 -8.44 -19.34 1.97
C MET A 1 -7.77 -18.32 2.88
N THR A 2 -6.45 -18.36 3.01
CA THR A 2 -5.69 -17.38 3.80
C THR A 2 -5.56 -16.08 3.02
N GLN A 3 -6.01 -14.95 3.59
CA GLN A 3 -5.86 -13.63 2.97
C GLN A 3 -4.40 -13.15 3.05
N ILE A 4 -3.90 -12.54 1.98
CA ILE A 4 -2.53 -12.01 1.92
C ILE A 4 -2.62 -10.49 1.93
N LEU A 5 -2.31 -9.88 3.07
CA LEU A 5 -2.36 -8.43 3.23
C LEU A 5 -1.03 -7.78 2.90
N SER A 6 -1.10 -6.66 2.18
CA SER A 6 0.02 -5.73 2.02
C SER A 6 0.20 -4.87 3.28
N SER A 7 1.31 -4.13 3.36
CA SER A 7 1.59 -3.23 4.48
C SER A 7 0.54 -2.13 4.65
N CYS A 8 -0.23 -1.79 3.60
CA CYS A 8 -1.27 -0.77 3.64
C CYS A 8 -2.69 -1.35 3.70
N GLY A 9 -2.84 -2.67 3.87
CA GLY A 9 -4.14 -3.32 4.00
C GLY A 9 -4.80 -3.76 2.68
N LEU A 10 -4.13 -3.62 1.54
CA LEU A 10 -4.62 -4.19 0.27
C LEU A 10 -4.51 -5.71 0.28
N LEU A 11 -5.49 -6.39 -0.30
CA LEU A 11 -5.50 -7.84 -0.46
C LEU A 11 -4.69 -8.24 -1.70
N CYS A 12 -3.45 -8.66 -1.50
CA CYS A 12 -2.56 -9.08 -2.57
C CYS A 12 -3.14 -10.24 -3.38
N ASN A 13 -3.84 -11.18 -2.76
CA ASN A 13 -4.46 -12.31 -3.46
C ASN A 13 -5.69 -11.92 -4.30
N GLU A 14 -6.18 -10.69 -4.21
CA GLU A 14 -7.24 -10.14 -5.07
C GLU A 14 -6.69 -9.15 -6.11
N CYS A 15 -5.37 -8.89 -6.08
CA CYS A 15 -4.70 -7.98 -7.00
C CYS A 15 -4.18 -8.74 -8.23
N GLU A 16 -4.58 -8.29 -9.44
CA GLU A 16 -4.17 -8.90 -10.71
C GLU A 16 -2.65 -8.88 -10.96
N PHE A 17 -1.93 -7.93 -10.35
CA PHE A 17 -0.47 -7.82 -10.50
C PHE A 17 0.30 -8.79 -9.60
N TYR A 18 -0.34 -9.30 -8.53
CA TYR A 18 0.33 -10.15 -7.57
C TYR A 18 0.69 -11.51 -8.16
N SER A 19 1.90 -11.99 -7.89
CA SER A 19 2.50 -13.21 -8.48
C SER A 19 2.82 -13.14 -9.98
N ASN A 20 2.56 -12.00 -10.63
CA ASN A 20 3.02 -11.71 -11.99
C ASN A 20 4.08 -10.61 -11.95
N GLN A 21 3.68 -9.34 -12.00
CA GLN A 21 4.58 -8.19 -12.00
C GLN A 21 4.95 -7.72 -10.59
N CYS A 22 4.21 -8.15 -9.56
CA CYS A 22 4.42 -7.76 -8.18
C CYS A 22 4.64 -9.00 -7.28
N ALA A 23 5.76 -9.03 -6.57
CA ALA A 23 6.09 -10.09 -5.62
C ALA A 23 5.60 -9.82 -4.17
N GLY A 24 4.91 -8.68 -3.96
CA GLY A 24 4.43 -8.22 -2.65
C GLY A 24 5.40 -7.27 -1.95
N CYS A 25 4.86 -6.24 -1.29
CA CYS A 25 5.61 -5.10 -0.75
C CYS A 25 6.79 -5.50 0.16
N TYR A 26 6.63 -6.47 1.06
CA TYR A 26 7.73 -6.93 1.92
C TYR A 26 8.86 -7.61 1.13
N ARG A 27 8.51 -8.42 0.12
CA ARG A 27 9.49 -9.15 -0.69
C ARG A 27 10.32 -8.21 -1.56
N VAL A 28 9.68 -7.17 -2.08
CA VAL A 28 10.35 -6.10 -2.86
C VAL A 28 10.83 -4.94 -1.98
N LYS A 29 10.77 -5.07 -0.66
CA LYS A 29 11.21 -4.05 0.32
C LYS A 29 10.63 -2.65 0.06
N GLY A 30 9.35 -2.60 -0.30
CA GLY A 30 8.64 -1.35 -0.58
C GLY A 30 8.82 -0.82 -2.00
N ALA A 31 9.55 -1.50 -2.88
CA ALA A 31 9.76 -1.11 -4.28
C ALA A 31 8.95 -1.99 -5.28
N PRO A 32 7.61 -1.91 -5.32
CA PRO A 32 6.83 -2.57 -6.37
C PRO A 32 7.16 -1.99 -7.75
N PHE A 33 6.75 -2.69 -8.81
CA PHE A 33 7.09 -2.35 -10.20
C PHE A 33 6.82 -0.89 -10.58
N TRP A 34 5.76 -0.28 -10.03
CA TRP A 34 5.37 1.10 -10.32
C TRP A 34 6.16 2.15 -9.52
N ALA A 35 6.80 1.79 -8.40
CA ALA A 35 7.35 2.79 -7.48
C ALA A 35 8.50 3.59 -8.09
N ALA A 36 9.33 2.97 -8.94
CA ALA A 36 10.44 3.64 -9.61
C ALA A 36 9.98 4.80 -10.53
N GLU A 37 8.80 4.68 -11.14
CA GLU A 37 8.28 5.67 -12.09
C GLU A 37 7.42 6.75 -11.41
N HIS A 38 6.78 6.40 -10.28
CA HIS A 38 5.79 7.27 -9.64
C HIS A 38 6.24 7.87 -8.30
N THR A 39 7.45 7.55 -7.83
CA THR A 39 7.96 8.06 -6.54
C THR A 39 9.42 8.50 -6.67
N ALA A 40 9.81 9.54 -5.92
CA ALA A 40 11.16 10.09 -5.99
C ALA A 40 12.25 9.10 -5.56
N GLU A 41 11.94 8.21 -4.60
CA GLU A 41 12.91 7.27 -4.03
C GLU A 41 12.81 5.86 -4.63
N GLY A 42 11.88 5.62 -5.56
CA GLY A 42 11.57 4.27 -6.03
C GLY A 42 10.95 3.36 -4.95
N ILE A 43 10.39 3.96 -3.89
CA ILE A 43 9.82 3.25 -2.75
C ILE A 43 8.40 3.78 -2.49
N CYS A 44 7.45 2.88 -2.28
CA CYS A 44 6.08 3.18 -1.87
C CYS A 44 6.07 4.03 -0.59
N PRO A 45 5.46 5.23 -0.60
CA PRO A 45 5.46 6.14 0.55
C PRO A 45 4.85 5.54 1.82
N LEU A 46 3.81 4.70 1.68
CA LEU A 46 3.17 4.04 2.82
C LEU A 46 4.08 2.99 3.46
N PHE A 47 4.79 2.21 2.65
CA PHE A 47 5.73 1.21 3.15
C PHE A 47 6.93 1.89 3.83
N LYS A 48 7.48 2.93 3.20
CA LYS A 48 8.55 3.74 3.78
C LYS A 48 8.13 4.29 5.14
N CYS A 49 7.00 4.99 5.21
CA CYS A 49 6.52 5.62 6.43
C CYS A 49 6.26 4.59 7.56
N ALA A 50 5.42 3.59 7.30
CA ALA A 50 5.03 2.63 8.35
C ALA A 50 6.19 1.70 8.72
N VAL A 51 6.83 1.06 7.73
CA VAL A 51 7.77 -0.04 7.96
C VAL A 51 9.21 0.44 8.13
N MET A 52 9.66 1.37 7.28
CA MET A 52 11.06 1.81 7.30
C MET A 52 11.30 2.90 8.34
N ASP A 53 10.44 3.91 8.43
CA ASP A 53 10.66 5.08 9.28
C ASP A 53 10.10 4.87 10.69
N LYS A 54 8.81 4.52 10.79
CA LYS A 54 8.12 4.30 12.09
C LYS A 54 8.35 2.92 12.70
N LYS A 55 8.97 1.98 11.95
CA LYS A 55 9.25 0.59 12.38
C LYS A 55 8.02 -0.22 12.77
N TYR A 56 6.84 0.14 12.25
CA TYR A 56 5.64 -0.66 12.34
C TYR A 56 5.68 -1.84 11.37
N SER A 57 4.91 -2.89 11.66
CA SER A 57 4.69 -3.98 10.73
C SER A 57 3.86 -3.50 9.53
N SER A 58 2.86 -2.64 9.74
CA SER A 58 1.94 -2.14 8.71
C SER A 58 1.37 -0.78 9.08
N CYS A 59 0.67 -0.13 8.14
CA CYS A 59 -0.08 1.10 8.40
C CYS A 59 -1.15 0.92 9.48
N GLY A 60 -1.67 -0.31 9.67
CA GLY A 60 -2.68 -0.63 10.68
C GLY A 60 -2.23 -0.45 12.14
N GLN A 61 -0.93 -0.32 12.39
CA GLN A 61 -0.42 0.01 13.72
C GLN A 61 -0.30 1.52 13.97
N CYS A 62 -0.58 2.35 12.97
CA CYS A 62 -0.53 3.79 13.11
C CYS A 62 -1.78 4.29 13.85
N PRO A 63 -1.65 4.98 15.01
CA PRO A 63 -2.80 5.49 15.76
C PRO A 63 -3.59 6.56 14.98
N ASP A 64 -2.94 7.21 14.02
CA ASP A 64 -3.55 8.24 13.18
C ASP A 64 -4.20 7.67 11.90
N LEU A 65 -4.33 6.35 11.74
CA LEU A 65 -4.94 5.76 10.54
C LEU A 65 -6.47 6.04 10.52
N PRO A 66 -7.04 6.57 9.41
CA PRO A 66 -6.39 6.92 8.14
C PRO A 66 -5.72 8.29 8.21
N CYS A 67 -4.39 8.32 8.07
CA CYS A 67 -3.64 9.57 8.12
C CYS A 67 -3.61 10.25 6.74
N GLU A 68 -3.21 11.53 6.71
CA GLU A 68 -3.17 12.34 5.47
C GLU A 68 -2.37 11.66 4.34
N LEU A 69 -1.23 11.04 4.65
CA LEU A 69 -0.44 10.30 3.66
C LEU A 69 -1.21 9.10 3.09
N PHE A 70 -1.94 8.37 3.94
CA PHE A 70 -2.74 7.22 3.52
C PHE A 70 -3.91 7.65 2.63
N ILE A 71 -4.59 8.73 3.00
CA ILE A 71 -5.72 9.29 2.23
C ILE A 71 -5.26 9.82 0.87
N ARG A 72 -4.08 10.45 0.78
CA ARG A 72 -3.54 10.97 -0.48
C ARG A 72 -3.05 9.91 -1.45
N MET A 73 -2.81 8.69 -0.98
CA MET A 73 -2.33 7.58 -1.80
C MET A 73 -3.49 6.93 -2.57
N GLN A 74 -3.88 7.59 -3.65
CA GLN A 74 -4.89 7.13 -4.61
C GLN A 74 -4.21 6.49 -5.84
N ASP A 75 -4.78 5.39 -6.33
CA ASP A 75 -4.37 4.82 -7.60
C ASP A 75 -4.90 5.71 -8.75
N PRO A 76 -4.04 6.18 -9.68
CA PRO A 76 -4.45 7.03 -10.80
C PRO A 76 -5.54 6.43 -11.70
N ASN A 77 -5.74 5.11 -11.67
CA ASN A 77 -6.74 4.40 -12.45
C ASN A 77 -8.07 4.22 -11.71
N THR A 78 -8.20 4.74 -10.49
CA THR A 78 -9.42 4.63 -9.67
C THR A 78 -10.13 5.97 -9.57
N SER A 79 -11.47 5.93 -9.56
CA SER A 79 -12.28 7.11 -9.27
C SER A 79 -12.13 7.54 -7.81
N ASP A 80 -12.46 8.81 -7.53
CA ASP A 80 -12.47 9.31 -6.16
C ASP A 80 -13.44 8.52 -5.27
N GLU A 81 -14.60 8.11 -5.80
CA GLU A 81 -15.59 7.31 -5.08
C GLU A 81 -15.04 5.92 -4.72
N ASP A 82 -14.39 5.24 -5.68
CA ASP A 82 -13.76 3.93 -5.44
C ASP A 82 -12.61 4.03 -4.44
N HIS A 83 -11.81 5.10 -4.52
CA HIS A 83 -10.75 5.35 -3.57
C HIS A 83 -11.29 5.56 -2.15
N GLN A 84 -12.32 6.39 -1.98
CA GLN A 84 -12.96 6.61 -0.68
C GLN A 84 -13.57 5.33 -0.11
N LYS A 85 -14.15 4.47 -0.96
CA LYS A 85 -14.64 3.16 -0.53
C LYS A 85 -13.50 2.26 -0.06
N SER A 86 -12.42 2.18 -0.84
CA SER A 86 -11.25 1.39 -0.50
C SER A 86 -10.59 1.86 0.80
N LEU A 87 -10.57 3.15 1.10
CA LEU A 87 -10.08 3.67 2.39
C LEU A 87 -10.90 3.12 3.55
N LYS A 88 -12.23 3.07 3.46
CA LYS A 88 -13.11 2.56 4.53
C LYS A 88 -12.95 1.05 4.77
N GLU A 89 -12.59 0.29 3.74
CA GLU A 89 -12.39 -1.16 3.85
C GLU A 89 -11.05 -1.55 4.49
N ARG A 90 -10.08 -0.63 4.51
CA ARG A 90 -8.69 -0.88 4.96
C ARG A 90 -8.38 -0.37 6.37
N VAL A 91 -9.35 0.26 7.04
CA VAL A 91 -9.18 0.94 8.33
C VAL A 91 -10.06 0.29 9.39
#